data_AF-A0A8T5IFK4-F1
#
_entry.id   AF-A0A8T5IFK4-F1
#
_cell.length_a   1.000
_cell.length_b   1.000
_cell.length_c   1.000
_cell.angle_alpha   90.00
_cell.angle_beta   90.00
_cell.angle_gamma   90.00
#
_symmetry.space_group_name_H-M   'P 1'
#
loop_
_entity.id
_entity.type
_entity.pdbx_description
1 polymer ?
#
loop_
_entity_poly.entity_id
_entity_poly.type
_entity_poly.pdbx_seq_one_letter_code
_entity_poly.pdbx_strand_id
1 'polypeptide(L)' 'MNKEAKAFPMWKERFGMLIIIASAIMLSRWLFQQNQWPDSLTWILSICVLPLAVLILAEGLGRLIQKRA' A
#
# COMPACT_ATOMS: atom_id res chain seq x y z
N MET A 1 32.91 19.95 -15.46
CA MET A 1 31.98 18.85 -15.83
C MET A 1 30.96 18.73 -14.72
N ASN A 2 29.82 19.39 -14.88
CA ASN A 2 28.77 19.45 -13.87
C ASN A 2 28.07 18.09 -13.85
N LYS A 3 28.33 17.32 -12.78
CA LYS A 3 27.53 16.14 -12.48
C LYS A 3 26.18 16.66 -12.05
N GLU A 4 25.24 16.66 -12.98
CA GLU A 4 23.83 16.82 -12.66
C GLU A 4 23.50 15.72 -11.68
N ALA A 5 23.44 16.10 -10.40
CA ALA A 5 22.75 15.37 -9.38
C ALA A 5 21.32 15.26 -9.90
N LYS A 6 21.05 14.21 -10.68
CA LYS A 6 19.72 13.76 -11.02
C LYS A 6 19.11 13.41 -9.69
N ALA A 7 18.56 14.42 -9.03
CA ALA A 7 17.71 14.31 -7.86
C ALA A 7 16.48 13.56 -8.36
N PHE A 8 16.63 12.23 -8.48
CA PHE A 8 15.53 11.30 -8.56
C PHE A 8 14.55 11.78 -7.51
N PRO A 9 13.35 12.19 -7.90
CA PRO A 9 12.47 12.90 -7.00
C PRO A 9 11.91 11.88 -6.00
N MET A 10 12.71 11.51 -4.99
CA MET A 10 12.35 10.58 -3.92
C MET A 10 11.03 10.97 -3.26
N TRP A 11 10.68 12.26 -3.31
CA TRP A 11 9.39 12.76 -2.87
C TRP A 11 8.22 12.20 -3.67
N LYS A 12 8.30 12.08 -4.99
CA LYS A 12 7.21 11.52 -5.82
C LYS A 12 6.98 10.04 -5.52
N GLU A 13 8.05 9.27 -5.33
CA GLU A 13 7.96 7.87 -4.90
C GLU A 13 7.36 7.73 -3.50
N ARG A 14 7.74 8.60 -2.56
CA ARG A 14 7.16 8.64 -1.21
C ARG A 14 5.67 8.97 -1.22
N PHE A 15 5.24 9.94 -2.04
CA PHE A 15 3.82 10.27 -2.22
C PHE A 15 3.04 9.12 -2.85
N GLY A 16 3.61 8.44 -3.85
CA GLY A 16 3.03 7.23 -4.42
C GLY A 16 2.82 6.14 -3.36
N MET A 17 3.86 5.88 -2.54
CA MET A 17 3.80 4.90 -1.45
C MET A 17 2.72 5.25 -0.42
N LEU A 18 2.60 6.54 -0.04
CA LEU A 18 1.57 7.00 0.89
C LEU A 18 0.15 6.84 0.32
N ILE A 19 -0.07 7.15 -0.95
CA ILE A 19 -1.38 6.98 -1.62
C ILE A 19 -1.77 5.50 -1.67
N ILE A 20 -0.80 4.61 -1.89
CA ILE A 20 -1.00 3.16 -1.88
C ILE A 20 -1.42 2.69 -0.49
N ILE A 21 -0.69 3.10 0.54
CA ILE A 21 -1.01 2.72 1.93
C ILE A 21 -2.39 3.26 2.30
N ALA A 22 -2.69 4.52 1.96
CA ALA A 22 -3.99 5.13 2.23
C ALA A 22 -5.12 4.37 1.52
N SER A 23 -4.96 4.03 0.24
CA SER A 23 -5.99 3.29 -0.52
C SER A 23 -6.16 1.86 -0.02
N ALA A 24 -5.09 1.16 0.36
CA ALA A 24 -5.16 -0.17 0.98
C ALA A 24 -5.89 -0.16 2.33
N ILE A 25 -5.61 0.84 3.18
CA ILE A 25 -6.31 1.02 4.46
C ILE A 25 -7.80 1.34 4.21
N MET A 26 -8.10 2.19 3.24
CA MET A 26 -9.47 2.58 2.93
C MET A 26 -10.29 1.42 2.37
N LEU A 27 -9.72 0.62 1.46
CA LEU A 27 -10.33 -0.62 0.96
C LEU A 27 -10.58 -1.62 2.07
N SER A 28 -9.59 -1.83 2.94
CA SER A 28 -9.71 -2.77 4.07
C SER A 28 -10.82 -2.34 5.03
N ARG A 29 -10.87 -1.04 5.39
CA ARG A 29 -11.95 -0.49 6.23
C ARG A 29 -13.32 -0.64 5.58
N TRP A 30 -13.42 -0.36 4.28
CA TRP A 30 -14.68 -0.48 3.54
C TRP A 30 -15.18 -1.93 3.50
N LEU A 31 -14.28 -2.89 3.26
CA LEU A 31 -14.58 -4.33 3.28
C LEU A 31 -15.04 -4.82 4.65
N PHE A 32 -14.45 -4.31 5.72
CA PHE A 32 -14.85 -4.62 7.09
C PHE A 32 -16.16 -3.95 7.50
N GLN A 33 -16.49 -2.77 6.97
CA GLN A 33 -17.76 -2.08 7.30
C GLN A 33 -18.95 -2.61 6.51
N GLN A 34 -18.75 -3.04 5.26
CA GLN A 34 -19.81 -3.61 4.43
C GLN A 34 -20.29 -4.98 4.92
N ASN A 35 -19.46 -5.71 5.64
CA ASN A 35 -19.65 -7.13 5.83
C ASN A 35 -19.57 -7.41 7.34
N GLN A 36 -20.65 -7.93 7.93
CA GLN A 36 -20.69 -8.25 9.36
C GLN A 36 -20.02 -9.61 9.59
N TRP A 37 -18.69 -9.65 9.47
CA TRP A 37 -17.92 -10.86 9.71
C TRP A 37 -18.01 -11.24 11.20
N PRO A 38 -18.12 -12.53 11.54
CA PRO A 38 -18.04 -12.98 12.93
C PRO A 38 -16.67 -12.63 13.53
N ASP A 39 -16.64 -12.23 14.80
CA ASP A 39 -15.45 -11.68 15.48
C ASP A 39 -14.18 -12.52 15.30
N SER A 40 -14.29 -13.85 15.25
CA SER A 40 -13.15 -14.74 15.02
C SER A 40 -12.52 -14.57 13.63
N LEU A 41 -13.34 -14.39 12.58
CA LEU A 41 -12.81 -14.12 11.24
C LEU A 41 -12.23 -12.71 11.16
N THR A 42 -12.90 -11.73 11.77
CA THR A 42 -12.46 -10.34 11.88
C THR A 42 -11.06 -10.26 12.49
N TRP A 43 -10.80 -11.05 13.54
CA TRP A 43 -9.51 -11.15 14.21
C TRP A 43 -8.42 -11.79 13.33
N ILE A 44 -8.72 -12.91 12.67
CA ILE A 44 -7.79 -13.60 11.77
C ILE A 44 -7.47 -12.73 10.54
N LEU A 45 -8.48 -12.08 9.96
CA LEU A 45 -8.29 -11.18 8.84
C LEU A 45 -7.46 -9.97 9.24
N SER A 46 -7.64 -9.43 10.45
CA SER A 46 -6.88 -8.27 10.92
C SER A 46 -5.40 -8.60 11.19
N ILE A 47 -5.11 -9.76 11.79
CA ILE A 47 -3.74 -10.14 12.17
C ILE A 47 -2.94 -10.73 11.02
N CYS A 48 -3.58 -11.52 10.16
CA CYS A 48 -2.85 -12.28 9.14
C CYS A 48 -3.09 -11.73 7.74
N VAL A 49 -4.35 -11.46 7.37
CA VAL A 49 -4.71 -11.12 5.99
C VAL A 49 -4.46 -9.64 5.68
N LEU A 50 -4.79 -8.73 6.59
CA LEU A 50 -4.56 -7.29 6.43
C LEU A 50 -3.09 -6.94 6.22
N PRO A 51 -2.14 -7.37 7.08
CA PRO A 51 -0.74 -7.05 6.88
C PRO A 51 -0.17 -7.72 5.63
N LEU A 52 -0.58 -8.95 5.30
CA LEU A 52 -0.17 -9.59 4.04
C LEU A 52 -0.70 -8.83 2.82
N ALA A 53 -1.98 -8.44 2.84
CA ALA A 53 -2.62 -7.71 1.76
C ALA A 53 -1.97 -6.33 1.57
N VAL A 54 -1.66 -5.63 2.67
CA VAL A 54 -0.93 -4.36 2.64
C VAL A 54 0.48 -4.56 2.08
N LEU A 55 1.20 -5.61 2.48
CA LEU A 55 2.52 -5.92 1.95
C LEU A 55 2.49 -6.26 0.46
N ILE A 56 1.55 -7.09 0.02
CA ILE A 56 1.40 -7.46 -1.40
C ILE A 56 0.99 -6.24 -2.24
N LEU A 57 0.08 -5.40 -1.74
CA LEU A 57 -0.29 -4.15 -2.40
C LEU A 57 0.89 -3.19 -2.47
N ALA A 58 1.64 -3.03 -1.37
CA ALA A 58 2.83 -2.17 -1.33
C ALA A 58 3.93 -2.67 -2.28
N GLU A 59 4.22 -3.97 -2.29
CA GLU A 59 5.17 -4.61 -3.21
C GLU A 59 4.71 -4.51 -4.67
N GLY A 60 3.46 -4.85 -4.95
CA GLY A 60 2.89 -4.87 -6.30
C GLY A 60 2.82 -3.47 -6.90
N LEU A 61 2.35 -2.49 -6.13
CA LEU A 61 2.26 -1.11 -6.57
C LEU A 61 3.63 -0.41 -6.56
N GLY A 62 4.52 -0.76 -5.62
CA GLY A 62 5.92 -0.35 -5.64
C GLY A 62 6.61 -0.79 -6.93
N ARG A 63 6.44 -2.06 -7.32
CA ARG A 63 6.93 -2.56 -8.62
C ARG A 63 6.27 -1.88 -9.81
N LEU A 64 4.97 -1.57 -9.77
CA LEU A 64 4.29 -0.85 -10.86
C LEU A 64 4.82 0.58 -11.05
N ILE A 65 5.07 1.29 -9.95
CA ILE A 65 5.68 2.63 -9.98
C ILE A 65 7.12 2.53 -10.49
N GLN A 66 7.90 1.60 -9.95
CA GLN A 66 9.29 1.40 -10.33
C GLN A 66 9.45 0.95 -11.78
N LYS A 67 8.47 0.24 -12.35
CA LYS A 67 8.43 -0.16 -13.76
C LYS A 67 8.00 0.97 -14.71
N ARG A 68 7.40 2.06 -14.19
CA ARG A 68 7.02 3.25 -14.96
C ARG A 68 7.99 4.44 -14.79
N ALA A 69 8.92 4.38 -13.85
CA ALA A 69 9.99 5.38 -13.64
C ALA A 69 11.20 5.10 -14.54
#